data_AF-A0A2V7GAC0-F1
#
_entry.id   AF-A0A2V7GAC0-F1
#
_cell.length_a   1.000
_cell.length_b   1.000
_cell.length_c   1.000
_cell.angle_alpha   90.00
_cell.angle_beta   90.00
_cell.angle_gamma   90.00
#
_symmetry.space_group_name_H-M   'P 1'
#
loop_
_entity.id
_entity.type
_entity.pdbx_description
1 polymer ?
#
loop_
_entity_poly.entity_id
_entity_poly.type
_entity_poly.pdbx_seq_one_letter_code
_entity_poly.pdbx_strand_id
1 'polypeptide(L)'
;MGFHDFHKPGDAELRRSLNPLQYQVTQHEATESPFHNEFWDNHRAGIYVDIVSGEPLFSSLDKFDSGTGWPSFTKPLEPENVQQKTRLFQTVAKQD
;
A
#
# COMPACT_ATOMS: atom_id res chain seq x y z
N MET A 1 -6.69 18.83 3.49
CA MET A 1 -6.69 18.89 2.01
C MET A 1 -7.19 17.54 1.52
N GLY A 2 -8.25 17.49 0.72
CA GLY A 2 -8.71 16.23 0.12
C GLY A 2 -7.81 15.84 -1.06
N PHE A 3 -7.68 14.53 -1.34
CA PHE A 3 -6.90 13.96 -2.44
C PHE A 3 -7.53 14.21 -3.83
N HIS A 4 -8.49 15.15 -3.93
CA HIS A 4 -9.33 15.35 -5.11
C HIS A 4 -8.58 15.94 -6.31
N ASP A 5 -7.39 16.49 -6.10
CA ASP A 5 -6.52 17.07 -7.14
C ASP A 5 -5.25 16.23 -7.39
N PHE A 6 -5.24 14.95 -7.02
CA PHE A 6 -4.09 14.10 -7.29
C PHE A 6 -3.93 13.82 -8.79
N HIS A 7 -2.84 14.35 -9.36
CA HIS A 7 -2.41 14.00 -10.71
C HIS A 7 -1.30 12.95 -10.64
N LYS A 8 -1.58 11.73 -11.09
CA LYS A 8 -0.61 10.63 -11.08
C LYS A 8 0.66 11.02 -11.86
N PRO A 9 1.86 10.84 -11.27
CA PRO A 9 3.12 11.07 -11.99
C PRO A 9 3.23 10.21 -13.26
N GLY A 10 4.00 10.70 -14.23
CA GLY A 10 4.25 9.97 -15.47
C GLY A 10 5.11 8.72 -15.24
N ASP A 11 5.07 7.76 -16.18
CA ASP A 11 5.78 6.47 -16.07
C ASP A 11 7.28 6.63 -15.75
N ALA A 12 7.95 7.51 -16.49
CA ALA A 12 9.37 7.77 -16.31
C ALA A 12 9.70 8.36 -14.92
N GLU A 13 8.77 9.09 -14.32
CA GLU A 13 8.93 9.63 -12.97
C GLU A 13 8.74 8.53 -11.93
N LEU A 14 7.70 7.70 -12.08
CA LEU A 14 7.44 6.56 -11.19
C LEU A 14 8.60 5.56 -11.19
N ARG A 15 9.21 5.26 -12.34
CA ARG A 15 10.40 4.40 -12.43
C ARG A 15 11.63 4.96 -11.73
N ARG A 16 11.69 6.28 -11.51
CA ARG A 16 12.80 6.96 -10.83
C ARG A 16 12.54 7.11 -9.34
N SER A 17 11.28 7.26 -8.92
CA SER A 17 10.90 7.46 -7.52
C SER A 17 10.64 6.16 -6.75
N LEU A 18 10.24 5.10 -7.44
CA LEU A 18 9.95 3.79 -6.84
C LEU A 18 11.10 2.82 -7.06
N ASN A 19 11.32 1.93 -6.09
CA ASN A 19 12.18 0.78 -6.35
C ASN A 19 11.50 -0.20 -7.32
N PRO A 20 12.25 -1.14 -7.92
CA PRO A 20 11.71 -2.05 -8.93
C PRO A 20 10.48 -2.84 -8.46
N LEU A 21 10.50 -3.37 -7.24
CA LEU A 21 9.38 -4.13 -6.69
C LEU A 21 8.15 -3.25 -6.47
N GLN A 22 8.35 -2.06 -5.89
CA GLN A 22 7.27 -1.09 -5.66
C GLN A 22 6.59 -0.66 -6.96
N TYR A 23 7.38 -0.41 -8.01
CA TYR A 23 6.85 -0.10 -9.34
C TYR A 23 6.07 -1.29 -9.92
N GLN A 24 6.61 -2.52 -9.85
CA GLN A 24 5.92 -3.71 -10.34
C GLN A 24 4.59 -3.95 -9.60
N VAL A 25 4.58 -3.83 -8.27
CA VAL A 25 3.37 -4.04 -7.47
C VAL A 25 2.32 -2.98 -7.78
N THR A 26 2.70 -1.70 -7.72
CA THR A 26 1.74 -0.59 -7.82
C THR A 26 1.28 -0.28 -9.24
N GLN A 27 2.09 -0.59 -10.26
CA GLN A 27 1.79 -0.25 -11.66
C GLN A 27 1.42 -1.47 -12.52
N HIS A 28 1.83 -2.68 -12.11
CA HIS A 28 1.66 -3.89 -12.91
C HIS A 28 0.94 -5.03 -12.18
N GLU A 29 0.34 -4.77 -11.01
CA GLU A 29 -0.36 -5.79 -10.23
C GLU A 29 0.51 -7.04 -9.99
N ALA A 30 1.81 -6.85 -9.70
CA ALA A 30 2.72 -7.93 -9.33
C ALA A 30 2.72 -8.22 -7.82
N THR A 31 2.60 -9.48 -7.41
CA THR A 31 2.57 -9.83 -5.97
C THR A 31 3.99 -9.95 -5.41
N GLU A 32 4.30 -9.24 -4.33
CA GLU A 32 5.56 -9.43 -3.60
C GLU A 32 5.62 -10.79 -2.89
N SER A 33 6.82 -11.31 -2.65
CA SER A 33 6.98 -12.60 -1.96
C SER A 33 6.52 -12.51 -0.49
N PRO A 34 5.76 -13.50 0.01
CA PRO A 34 5.32 -13.51 1.40
C PRO A 34 6.53 -13.57 2.34
N PHE A 35 6.44 -12.91 3.50
CA PHE A 35 7.48 -12.83 4.52
C PHE A 35 8.79 -12.13 4.09
N HIS A 36 8.81 -11.54 2.88
CA HIS A 36 9.98 -10.87 2.31
C HIS A 36 9.66 -9.42 1.94
N ASN A 37 8.87 -8.75 2.77
CA ASN A 37 8.57 -7.33 2.68
C ASN A 37 8.84 -6.65 4.03
N GLU A 38 8.86 -5.33 4.05
CA GLU A 38 9.22 -4.57 5.26
C GLU A 38 8.07 -4.57 6.30
N PHE A 39 6.84 -4.82 5.87
CA PHE A 39 5.66 -4.44 6.65
C PHE A 39 4.83 -5.62 7.17
N TRP A 40 5.12 -6.87 6.77
CA TRP A 40 4.33 -8.03 7.17
C TRP A 40 4.35 -8.22 8.69
N ASP A 41 5.52 -8.15 9.33
CA ASP A 41 5.71 -8.26 10.79
C ASP A 41 5.88 -6.90 11.48
N ASN A 42 5.46 -5.82 10.83
CA ASN A 42 5.57 -4.51 11.44
C ASN A 42 4.42 -4.26 12.43
N HIS A 43 4.78 -3.90 13.66
CA HIS A 43 3.84 -3.60 14.76
C HIS A 43 3.96 -2.17 15.28
N ARG A 44 4.77 -1.33 14.62
CA ARG A 44 4.90 0.08 14.98
C ARG A 44 3.55 0.79 14.80
N ALA A 45 3.21 1.69 15.72
CA ALA A 45 2.03 2.54 15.59
C ALA A 45 2.23 3.57 14.47
N GLY A 46 1.23 3.74 13.59
CA GLY A 46 1.29 4.71 12.49
C GLY A 46 0.23 4.46 11.41
N ILE A 47 0.35 5.18 10.30
CA ILE A 47 -0.57 5.09 9.16
C ILE A 47 0.17 4.54 7.96
N TYR A 48 -0.51 3.66 7.22
CA TYR A 48 -0.07 3.07 5.98
C TYR A 48 -0.64 3.88 4.81
N VAL A 49 0.23 4.55 4.07
CA VAL A 49 -0.14 5.43 2.96
C VAL A 49 0.22 4.81 1.61
N ASP A 50 -0.53 5.14 0.57
CA ASP A 50 -0.18 4.81 -0.82
C ASP A 50 1.18 5.44 -1.16
N ILE A 51 2.11 4.60 -1.63
CA ILE A 51 3.48 5.05 -1.91
C ILE A 51 3.59 6.04 -3.08
N VAL A 52 2.58 6.12 -3.94
CA VAL A 52 2.53 6.98 -5.13
C VAL A 52 1.84 8.30 -4.82
N SER A 53 0.68 8.26 -4.15
CA SER A 53 -0.12 9.47 -3.89
C SER A 53 0.07 10.05 -2.48
N GLY A 54 0.56 9.26 -1.53
CA GLY A 54 0.57 9.62 -0.11
C GLY A 54 -0.81 9.54 0.55
N GLU A 55 -1.80 8.97 -0.11
CA GLU A 55 -3.15 8.82 0.43
C GLU A 55 -3.18 7.80 1.57
N PRO A 56 -3.74 8.14 2.75
CA PRO A 56 -3.92 7.21 3.85
C PRO A 56 -4.84 6.05 3.48
N LEU A 57 -4.32 4.83 3.54
CA LEU A 57 -5.06 3.62 3.20
C LEU A 57 -5.48 2.84 4.45
N PHE A 58 -4.56 2.62 5.40
CA PHE A 58 -4.81 1.78 6.57
C PHE A 58 -4.19 2.33 7.86
N SER A 59 -4.74 1.92 9.00
CA SER A 59 -4.19 2.21 10.33
C SER A 59 -3.48 0.99 10.90
N SER A 60 -2.38 1.19 11.62
CA SER A 60 -1.76 0.12 12.42
C SER A 60 -2.70 -0.44 13.49
N LEU A 61 -3.72 0.32 13.93
CA LEU A 61 -4.71 -0.16 14.91
C LEU A 61 -5.60 -1.26 14.35
N ASP A 62 -5.74 -1.32 13.03
CA ASP A 62 -6.54 -2.30 12.31
C ASP A 62 -5.68 -3.38 11.65
N LYS A 63 -4.34 -3.31 11.82
CA LYS A 63 -3.41 -4.34 11.38
C LYS A 63 -3.49 -5.55 12.32
N PHE A 64 -3.41 -6.74 11.75
CA PHE A 64 -3.34 -7.99 12.51
C PHE A 64 -2.43 -9.02 11.83
N ASP A 65 -1.98 -10.01 12.60
CA ASP A 65 -1.15 -11.11 12.10
C ASP A 65 -2.03 -12.21 11.50
N SER A 66 -2.18 -12.19 10.18
CA SER A 66 -2.94 -13.22 9.46
C SER A 66 -2.15 -14.52 9.24
N GLY A 67 -0.83 -14.51 9.45
CA GLY A 67 0.07 -15.63 9.14
C GLY A 67 0.27 -15.87 7.64
N THR A 68 -0.20 -14.98 6.77
CA THR A 68 -0.10 -15.14 5.31
C THR A 68 1.24 -14.68 4.74
N GLY A 69 1.96 -13.83 5.46
CA GLY A 69 3.21 -13.21 5.01
C GLY A 69 3.05 -11.85 4.32
N TRP A 70 1.83 -11.27 4.31
CA TRP A 70 1.58 -9.90 3.87
C TRP A 70 0.91 -9.06 4.97
N PRO A 71 1.12 -7.73 4.96
CA PRO A 71 0.36 -6.82 5.82
C PRO A 71 -1.14 -7.05 5.64
N SER A 72 -1.84 -7.29 6.74
CA SER A 72 -3.26 -7.63 6.73
C SER A 72 -4.01 -6.68 7.65
N PHE A 73 -5.13 -6.14 7.17
CA PHE A 73 -5.92 -5.14 7.88
C PHE A 73 -7.39 -5.55 7.90
N THR A 74 -8.10 -5.23 8.99
CA THR A 74 -9.52 -5.55 9.14
C THR A 74 -10.43 -4.58 8.39
N LYS A 75 -9.99 -3.33 8.22
CA LYS A 75 -10.71 -2.28 7.49
C LYS A 75 -9.74 -1.22 6.95
N PRO A 76 -10.10 -0.51 5.86
CA PRO A 76 -9.39 0.70 5.46
C PRO A 76 -9.57 1.81 6.50
N LEU A 77 -8.69 2.81 6.46
CA LEU A 77 -8.80 4.01 7.27
C LEU A 77 -10.08 4.77 6.92
N GLU A 78 -10.30 4.99 5.62
CA GLU A 78 -11.53 5.54 5.06
C GLU A 78 -12.00 4.63 3.89
N PRO A 79 -13.27 4.18 3.87
CA PRO A 79 -13.75 3.27 2.82
C PRO A 79 -13.65 3.82 1.40
N GLU A 80 -13.70 5.14 1.24
CA GLU A 80 -13.63 5.81 -0.07
C GLU A 80 -12.21 5.81 -0.67
N ASN A 81 -11.17 5.66 0.16
CA ASN A 81 -9.77 5.66 -0.28
C ASN A 81 -9.35 4.31 -0.89
N VAL A 82 -10.15 3.26 -0.74
CA VAL A 82 -9.82 1.91 -1.23
C VAL A 82 -10.95 1.37 -2.11
N GLN A 83 -10.64 1.11 -3.39
CA GLN A 83 -11.57 0.45 -4.30
C GLN A 83 -11.35 -1.06 -4.31
N GLN A 84 -12.40 -1.81 -4.01
CA GLN A 84 -12.36 -3.27 -4.12
C GLN A 84 -12.50 -3.68 -5.59
N LYS A 85 -11.42 -4.17 -6.19
CA LYS A 85 -11.47 -4.92 -7.46
C LYS A 85 -11.39 -6.42 -7.15
N THR A 86 -12.09 -7.25 -7.92
CA THR A 86 -12.18 -8.71 -7.71
C THR A 86 -10.88 -9.47 -8.06
N ARG A 87 -9.70 -8.88 -7.83
CA ARG A 87 -8.41 -9.57 -7.85
C ARG A 87 -7.62 -9.22 -6.59
N LEU A 88 -7.11 -10.27 -5.96
CA LEU A 88 -6.54 -10.29 -4.61
C LEU A 88 -5.38 -9.29 -4.43
N PHE A 89 -5.47 -8.61 -3.29
CA PHE A 89 -4.61 -7.61 -2.66
C PHE A 89 -3.14 -7.54 -3.10
N GLN A 90 -2.71 -6.32 -3.44
CA GLN A 90 -1.33 -5.91 -3.33
C GLN A 90 -1.29 -4.46 -2.87
N THR A 91 -0.81 -4.24 -1.64
CA THR A 91 -0.62 -2.88 -1.13
C THR A 91 0.85 -2.74 -0.78
N VAL A 92 1.57 -1.94 -1.57
CA VAL A 92 2.80 -1.32 -1.07
C VAL A 92 2.34 -0.06 -0.36
N ALA A 93 2.17 -0.17 0.95
CA ALA A 93 2.00 1.00 1.78
C ALA A 93 3.33 1.35 2.43
N LYS A 94 3.66 2.64 2.52
CA LYS A 94 4.71 3.11 3.42
C LYS A 94 4.08 3.47 4.76
N GLN A 95 4.80 3.27 5.84
CA GLN A 95 4.37 3.75 7.15
C GLN A 95 5.07 5.07 7.48
N ASP A 96 4.29 6.14 7.66
CA ASP A 96 4.77 7.42 8.22
C ASP A 96 4.82 7.34 9.76
#